data_AF-A0A0B3AJQ6-F1
#
_entry.id   AF-A0A0B3AJQ6-F1
#
_cell.length_a   1.000
_cell.length_b   1.000
_cell.length_c   1.000
_cell.angle_alpha   90.00
_cell.angle_beta   90.00
_cell.angle_gamma   90.00
#
_symmetry.space_group_name_H-M   'P 1'
#
loop_
_entity.id
_entity.type
_entity.pdbx_description
1 polymer ?
#
loop_
_entity_poly.entity_id
_entity_poly.type
_entity_poly.pdbx_seq_one_letter_code
_entity_poly.pdbx_strand_id
1 'polypeptide(L)'
;MLSKLRELWKEREFRRILYAFLIMKVFVIVLAVSIQFVVPAEITHTQHVTDNRFLNPFAQYDSTAYLDIAKNGYNGNFGGIGNYHWYPLYPLLIRTFSFMGYDLAAFLIANIASILAVMVLYLLVSQELGKKRAYKTGLYLLLFPTAYYFTMMYTESLFLLLSLSVFYAARKEKWLAAGILGFFTSLTRIQGVLLFIPILIMYLRCAGYNYKSPFSSLKKIKASSLPLLLIPAGFLAFMLYDLVTFGDAFIQLKSASVFGRHLTPPWEGFVHAINGMIIDTTLINLSYHIYNLFITVSFIALIWVSYKRLRHEYTAYYLLTMAALLFGPNLFGMSRYMLVVFPAFMALSTIENKKLSYGIMALYAIFVLLMAGFVMLHVTQRISSPFFYTPLF
;
A
#
# COMPACT_ATOMS: atom_id res chain seq x y z
N MET A 1 -0.84 -26.18 11.25
CA MET A 1 -0.20 -24.86 11.00
C MET A 1 1.24 -24.81 11.50
N LEU A 2 1.50 -25.22 12.75
CA LEU A 2 2.86 -25.24 13.34
C LEU A 2 3.88 -26.10 12.57
N SER A 3 3.47 -27.24 12.00
CA SER A 3 4.34 -28.10 11.18
C SER A 3 4.87 -27.38 9.92
N LYS A 4 3.99 -26.71 9.17
CA LYS A 4 4.38 -25.91 7.99
C LYS A 4 5.28 -24.73 8.34
N LEU A 5 5.05 -24.07 9.47
CA LEU A 5 5.94 -23.01 9.94
C LEU A 5 7.32 -23.55 10.30
N ARG A 6 7.41 -24.72 10.95
CA ARG A 6 8.69 -25.40 11.21
C ARG A 6 9.42 -25.75 9.92
N GLU A 7 8.71 -26.18 8.87
CA GLU A 7 9.31 -26.46 7.56
C GLU A 7 9.84 -25.19 6.89
N LEU A 8 9.05 -24.11 6.86
CA LEU A 8 9.48 -22.82 6.32
C LEU A 8 10.69 -22.28 7.08
N TRP A 9 10.71 -22.45 8.40
CA TRP A 9 11.83 -22.03 9.22
C TRP A 9 13.14 -22.75 8.88
N LYS A 10 13.11 -23.94 8.27
CA LYS A 10 14.32 -24.63 7.77
C LYS A 10 14.93 -23.91 6.57
N GLU A 11 14.15 -23.12 5.83
CA GLU A 11 14.63 -22.41 4.65
C GLU A 11 15.48 -21.20 5.03
N ARG A 12 16.73 -21.17 4.54
CA ARG A 12 17.67 -20.06 4.81
C ARG A 12 17.12 -18.71 4.37
N GLU A 13 16.53 -18.66 3.18
CA GLU A 13 16.02 -17.41 2.60
C GLU A 13 14.79 -16.88 3.32
N PHE A 14 13.94 -17.76 3.86
CA PHE A 14 12.81 -17.39 4.72
C PHE A 14 13.27 -16.79 6.05
N ARG A 15 14.29 -17.36 6.69
CA ARG A 15 14.86 -16.77 7.92
C ARG A 15 15.45 -15.38 7.65
N ARG A 16 16.17 -15.23 6.53
CA ARG A 16 16.81 -13.96 6.16
C ARG A 16 15.82 -12.83 5.91
N ILE A 17 14.71 -13.11 5.20
CA ILE A 17 13.67 -12.08 4.99
C ILE A 17 13.02 -11.68 6.32
N LEU A 18 12.79 -12.62 7.24
CA LEU A 18 12.26 -12.30 8.57
C LEU A 18 13.26 -11.51 9.43
N TYR A 19 14.56 -11.83 9.36
CA TYR A 19 15.58 -11.02 10.03
C TYR A 19 15.65 -9.60 9.44
N ALA A 20 15.60 -9.45 8.11
CA ALA A 20 15.55 -8.14 7.48
C ALA A 20 14.31 -7.34 7.90
N PHE A 21 13.15 -8.01 8.01
CA PHE A 21 11.92 -7.41 8.52
C PHE A 21 12.08 -6.95 9.98
N LEU A 22 12.62 -7.79 10.86
CA LEU A 22 12.84 -7.43 12.27
C LEU A 22 13.83 -6.27 12.41
N ILE A 23 14.92 -6.27 11.63
CA ILE A 23 15.90 -5.17 11.61
C ILE A 23 15.22 -3.87 11.17
N MET A 24 14.43 -3.90 10.09
CA MET A 24 13.68 -2.73 9.64
C MET A 24 12.69 -2.24 10.71
N LYS A 25 11.99 -3.15 11.38
CA LYS A 25 11.03 -2.82 12.46
C LYS A 25 11.72 -2.14 13.62
N VAL A 26 12.79 -2.74 14.14
CA VAL A 26 13.55 -2.17 15.25
C VAL A 26 14.13 -0.82 14.83
N PHE A 27 14.70 -0.71 13.64
CA PHE A 27 15.23 0.55 13.11
C PHE A 27 14.17 1.66 13.09
N VAL A 28 12.99 1.41 12.50
CA VAL A 28 11.92 2.42 12.40
C VAL A 28 11.36 2.77 13.79
N ILE A 29 11.13 1.78 14.66
CA ILE A 29 10.58 2.02 16.01
C ILE A 29 11.57 2.82 16.86
N VAL A 30 12.84 2.40 16.91
CA VAL A 30 13.89 3.09 17.67
C VAL A 30 14.04 4.50 17.14
N LEU A 31 14.14 4.68 15.82
CA LEU A 31 14.29 6.00 15.24
C LEU A 31 13.09 6.91 15.59
N ALA A 32 11.86 6.45 15.35
CA ALA A 32 10.64 7.22 15.60
C ALA A 32 10.50 7.63 17.08
N VAL A 33 10.82 6.74 18.01
CA VAL A 33 10.77 7.00 19.44
C VAL A 33 11.92 7.92 19.88
N SER A 34 13.15 7.69 19.41
CA SER A 34 14.31 8.53 19.74
C SER A 34 14.14 9.98 19.30
N ILE A 35 13.51 10.23 18.15
CA ILE A 35 13.26 11.59 17.64
C ILE A 35 12.46 12.43 18.65
N GLN A 36 11.50 11.83 19.37
CA GLN A 36 10.71 12.53 20.39
C GLN A 36 11.55 13.07 21.55
N PHE A 37 12.70 12.45 21.84
CA PHE A 37 13.59 12.85 22.93
C PHE A 37 14.68 13.81 22.47
N VAL A 38 15.07 13.73 21.20
CA VAL A 38 16.18 14.52 20.64
C VAL A 38 15.70 15.87 20.12
N VAL A 39 14.49 15.93 19.54
CA VAL A 39 13.96 17.16 18.95
C VAL A 39 12.99 17.80 19.95
N PRO A 40 13.29 19.00 20.50
CA PRO A 40 12.49 19.67 21.52
C PRO A 40 11.01 19.75 21.14
N ALA A 41 10.10 19.59 22.12
CA ALA A 41 8.64 19.67 21.93
C ALA A 41 8.17 20.99 21.27
N GLU A 42 8.95 22.05 21.44
CA GLU A 42 8.71 23.36 20.81
C GLU A 42 8.97 23.35 19.29
N ILE A 43 9.83 22.43 18.82
CA ILE A 43 10.20 22.22 17.41
C ILE A 43 9.44 21.01 16.83
N THR A 44 9.28 19.94 17.61
CA THR A 44 8.34 18.85 17.31
C THR A 44 6.93 19.31 17.62
N HIS A 45 6.33 20.03 16.69
CA HIS A 45 4.89 20.28 16.69
C HIS A 45 4.08 19.00 16.43
N THR A 46 4.44 17.89 17.10
CA THR A 46 3.70 16.64 17.15
C THR A 46 2.32 16.96 17.69
N GLN A 47 1.28 16.73 16.88
CA GLN A 47 -0.04 16.66 17.45
C GLN A 47 -0.07 15.47 18.41
N HIS A 48 -0.63 15.70 19.60
CA HIS A 48 -1.00 14.65 20.52
C HIS A 48 -2.24 13.94 19.97
N VAL A 49 -2.00 12.98 19.06
CA VAL A 49 -3.06 12.14 18.50
C VAL A 49 -3.47 11.07 19.51
N THR A 50 -2.51 10.61 20.31
CA THR A 50 -2.71 9.61 21.36
C THR A 50 -2.05 10.06 22.66
N ASP A 51 -2.67 9.77 23.80
CA ASP A 51 -2.08 10.02 25.13
C ASP A 51 -0.86 9.12 25.39
N ASN A 52 -0.76 7.99 24.68
CA ASN A 52 0.38 7.09 24.76
C ASN A 52 1.61 7.66 24.03
N ARG A 53 2.58 8.16 24.80
CA ARG A 53 3.84 8.73 24.29
C ARG A 53 4.58 7.82 23.32
N PHE A 54 4.63 6.51 23.61
CA PHE A 54 5.30 5.53 22.76
C PHE A 54 4.58 5.35 21.42
N LEU A 55 3.25 5.39 21.40
CA LEU A 55 2.45 5.15 20.20
C LEU A 55 2.24 6.39 19.32
N ASN A 56 2.33 7.59 19.90
CA ASN A 56 2.10 8.85 19.19
C ASN A 56 2.95 9.07 17.91
N PRO A 57 4.24 8.67 17.82
CA PRO A 57 5.02 8.79 16.58
C PRO A 57 4.39 8.06 15.39
N PHE A 58 3.65 6.99 15.67
CA PHE A 58 3.08 6.10 14.66
C PHE A 58 1.65 6.47 14.27
N ALA A 59 1.09 7.50 14.90
CA ALA A 59 -0.31 7.91 14.79
C ALA A 59 -0.49 9.22 14.01
N GLN A 60 0.47 9.65 13.19
CA GLN A 60 0.40 10.92 12.47
C GLN A 60 -0.44 10.82 11.17
N TYR A 61 -0.84 11.98 10.65
CA TYR A 61 -1.65 12.20 9.42
C TYR A 61 -2.88 11.29 9.32
N ASP A 62 -2.98 10.42 8.31
CA ASP A 62 -4.15 9.58 8.02
C ASP A 62 -4.60 8.73 9.22
N SER A 63 -3.67 8.39 10.13
CA SER A 63 -3.99 7.70 11.38
C SER A 63 -5.03 8.45 12.21
N THR A 64 -5.01 9.78 12.19
CA THR A 64 -5.98 10.62 12.91
C THR A 64 -7.41 10.34 12.44
N ALA A 65 -7.62 10.27 11.12
CA ALA A 65 -8.91 9.94 10.53
C ALA A 65 -9.31 8.49 10.79
N TYR A 66 -8.37 7.53 10.69
CA TYR A 66 -8.67 6.13 11.00
C TYR A 66 -9.11 5.94 12.46
N LEU A 67 -8.44 6.62 13.40
CA LEU A 67 -8.79 6.61 14.82
C LEU A 67 -10.11 7.34 15.08
N ASP A 68 -10.35 8.47 14.41
CA ASP A 68 -11.62 9.21 14.52
C ASP A 68 -12.80 8.35 14.04
N ILE A 69 -12.71 7.70 12.88
CA ILE A 69 -13.76 6.80 12.37
C ILE A 69 -13.97 5.63 13.34
N ALA A 70 -12.89 5.07 13.90
CA ALA A 70 -13.02 3.96 14.85
C ALA A 70 -13.76 4.37 16.14
N LYS A 71 -13.52 5.58 16.65
CA LYS A 71 -14.11 6.13 17.88
C LYS A 71 -15.53 6.68 17.66
N ASN A 72 -15.68 7.52 16.64
CA ASN A 72 -16.84 8.39 16.43
C ASN A 72 -17.69 7.99 15.22
N GLY A 73 -17.20 7.07 14.38
CA GLY A 73 -17.83 6.75 13.10
C GLY A 73 -17.60 7.82 12.04
N TYR A 74 -18.19 7.60 10.87
CA TYR A 74 -18.15 8.56 9.79
C TYR A 74 -18.95 9.82 10.14
N ASN A 75 -18.33 10.99 9.97
CA ASN A 75 -18.91 12.27 10.35
C ASN A 75 -18.37 13.42 9.50
N GLY A 76 -19.10 14.54 9.46
CA GLY A 76 -18.74 15.76 8.73
C GLY A 76 -17.86 16.73 9.51
N ASN A 77 -17.68 16.50 10.81
CA ASN A 77 -17.00 17.43 11.71
C ASN A 77 -15.47 17.31 11.64
N PHE A 78 -14.96 16.18 11.13
CA PHE A 78 -13.52 15.94 10.99
C PHE A 78 -12.88 17.02 10.12
N GLY A 79 -12.27 17.99 10.80
CA GLY A 79 -11.69 19.23 10.28
C GLY A 79 -12.52 20.00 9.24
N GLY A 80 -13.85 19.95 9.36
CA GLY A 80 -14.76 20.75 8.55
C GLY A 80 -15.09 20.21 7.16
N ILE A 81 -14.52 19.07 6.73
CA ILE A 81 -14.88 18.42 5.45
C ILE A 81 -15.29 16.95 5.60
N GLY A 82 -15.18 16.41 6.81
CA GLY A 82 -15.53 15.04 7.14
C GLY A 82 -14.45 14.00 6.84
N ASN A 83 -14.64 12.82 7.40
CA ASN A 83 -13.70 11.69 7.33
C ASN A 83 -14.11 10.61 6.30
N TYR A 84 -14.95 10.98 5.33
CA TYR A 84 -15.55 10.06 4.35
C TYR A 84 -14.56 9.47 3.34
N HIS A 85 -13.41 10.11 3.13
CA HIS A 85 -12.38 9.66 2.19
C HIS A 85 -11.68 8.37 2.61
N TRP A 86 -11.66 8.05 3.91
CA TRP A 86 -10.95 6.89 4.44
C TRP A 86 -11.84 5.65 4.47
N TYR A 87 -11.29 4.53 4.01
CA TYR A 87 -12.01 3.29 3.78
C TYR A 87 -12.22 2.48 5.08
N PRO A 88 -13.31 1.69 5.19
CA PRO A 88 -13.83 1.28 6.49
C PRO A 88 -13.14 0.10 7.15
N LEU A 89 -12.45 -0.80 6.41
CA LEU A 89 -12.02 -2.07 7.01
C LEU A 89 -11.04 -1.87 8.17
N TYR A 90 -10.07 -0.97 8.03
CA TYR A 90 -9.08 -0.74 9.06
C TYR A 90 -9.69 -0.10 10.32
N PRO A 91 -10.48 0.99 10.24
CA PRO A 91 -11.26 1.51 11.36
C PRO A 91 -12.20 0.48 12.02
N LEU A 92 -12.87 -0.36 11.23
CA LEU A 92 -13.75 -1.41 11.76
C LEU A 92 -12.98 -2.46 12.57
N LEU A 93 -11.79 -2.87 12.10
CA LEU A 93 -10.92 -3.76 12.86
C LEU A 93 -10.42 -3.08 14.15
N ILE A 94 -10.01 -1.81 14.07
CA ILE A 94 -9.62 -1.04 15.26
C ILE A 94 -10.76 -1.02 16.29
N ARG A 95 -11.98 -0.71 15.85
CA ARG A 95 -13.17 -0.69 16.71
C ARG A 95 -13.49 -2.07 17.28
N THR A 96 -13.33 -3.13 16.50
CA THR A 96 -13.57 -4.52 16.97
C THR A 96 -12.59 -4.91 18.09
N PHE A 97 -11.35 -4.45 18.00
CA PHE A 97 -10.30 -4.72 18.98
C PHE A 97 -10.10 -3.58 19.98
N SER A 98 -11.04 -2.65 20.11
CA SER A 98 -10.87 -1.44 20.93
C SER A 98 -10.79 -1.71 22.44
N PHE A 99 -11.12 -2.92 22.89
CA PHE A 99 -10.98 -3.34 24.29
C PHE A 99 -9.54 -3.24 24.83
N MET A 100 -8.53 -3.18 23.96
CA MET A 100 -7.12 -2.94 24.34
C MET A 100 -6.67 -1.48 24.21
N GLY A 101 -7.56 -0.57 23.80
CA GLY A 101 -7.25 0.79 23.37
C GLY A 101 -7.21 0.91 21.84
N TYR A 102 -7.78 2.00 21.30
CA TYR A 102 -7.89 2.24 19.85
C TYR A 102 -6.52 2.39 19.17
N ASP A 103 -5.60 3.10 19.81
CA ASP A 103 -4.22 3.32 19.37
C ASP A 103 -3.40 2.02 19.37
N LEU A 104 -3.47 1.24 20.45
CA LEU A 104 -2.80 -0.06 20.52
C LEU A 104 -3.39 -1.05 19.51
N ALA A 105 -4.71 -1.10 19.34
CA ALA A 105 -5.36 -1.93 18.34
C ALA A 105 -4.89 -1.57 16.93
N ALA A 106 -4.89 -0.28 16.57
CA ALA A 106 -4.39 0.20 15.28
C ALA A 106 -2.94 -0.23 15.03
N PHE A 107 -2.06 0.03 16.00
CA PHE A 107 -0.65 -0.34 15.91
C PHE A 107 -0.46 -1.86 15.74
N LEU A 108 -1.13 -2.68 16.54
CA LEU A 108 -1.01 -4.14 16.47
C LEU A 108 -1.58 -4.70 15.17
N ILE A 109 -2.72 -4.22 14.69
CA ILE A 109 -3.31 -4.65 13.41
C ILE A 109 -2.34 -4.39 12.27
N ALA A 110 -1.79 -3.17 12.16
CA ALA A 110 -0.85 -2.83 11.10
C ALA A 110 0.44 -3.66 11.17
N ASN A 111 1.00 -3.85 12.36
CA ASN A 111 2.25 -4.58 12.54
C ASN A 111 2.09 -6.10 12.36
N ILE A 112 1.01 -6.70 12.85
CA ILE A 112 0.68 -8.11 12.60
C ILE A 112 0.40 -8.33 11.11
N ALA A 113 -0.34 -7.42 10.47
CA ALA A 113 -0.57 -7.51 9.04
C ALA A 113 0.75 -7.43 8.25
N SER A 114 1.71 -6.62 8.70
CA SER A 114 2.99 -6.46 8.01
C SER A 114 3.85 -7.73 8.02
N ILE A 115 3.95 -8.42 9.16
CA ILE A 115 4.72 -9.68 9.22
C ILE A 115 4.04 -10.78 8.41
N LEU A 116 2.70 -10.88 8.48
CA LEU A 116 1.94 -11.83 7.69
C LEU A 116 2.06 -11.53 6.19
N ALA A 117 2.07 -10.26 5.79
CA ALA A 117 2.26 -9.85 4.39
C ALA A 117 3.61 -10.33 3.87
N VAL A 118 4.70 -10.14 4.62
CA VAL A 118 6.04 -10.61 4.25
C VAL A 118 6.09 -12.14 4.13
N MET A 119 5.41 -12.86 5.03
CA MET A 119 5.34 -14.32 4.97
C MET A 119 4.57 -14.80 3.72
N VAL A 120 3.41 -14.21 3.43
CA VAL A 120 2.61 -14.56 2.25
C VAL A 120 3.33 -14.17 0.96
N LEU A 121 4.03 -13.02 0.95
CA LEU A 121 4.89 -12.60 -0.15
C LEU A 121 5.96 -13.66 -0.44
N TYR A 122 6.70 -14.09 0.59
CA TYR A 122 7.73 -15.11 0.41
C TYR A 122 7.14 -16.40 -0.15
N LEU A 123 5.99 -16.84 0.37
CA LEU A 123 5.31 -18.06 -0.09
C LEU A 123 4.85 -17.97 -1.54
N LEU A 124 4.20 -16.86 -1.91
CA LEU A 124 3.71 -16.61 -3.26
C LEU A 124 4.87 -16.52 -4.26
N VAL A 125 5.86 -15.67 -3.97
CA VAL A 125 6.98 -15.44 -4.88
C VAL A 125 7.91 -16.65 -4.97
N SER A 126 8.06 -17.43 -3.89
CA SER A 126 8.84 -18.68 -3.96
C SER A 126 8.22 -19.70 -4.90
N GLN A 127 6.89 -19.74 -4.99
CA GLN A 127 6.17 -20.62 -5.92
C GLN A 127 6.22 -20.11 -7.37
N GLU A 128 6.31 -18.80 -7.59
CA GLU A 128 6.32 -18.20 -8.93
C GLU A 128 7.73 -18.08 -9.52
N LEU A 129 8.70 -17.66 -8.71
CA LEU A 129 10.03 -17.21 -9.15
C LEU A 129 11.19 -17.91 -8.42
N GLY A 130 10.90 -18.75 -7.42
CA GLY A 130 11.89 -19.45 -6.61
C GLY A 130 12.38 -18.67 -5.39
N LYS A 131 12.95 -19.38 -4.42
CA LYS A 131 13.28 -18.88 -3.06
C LYS A 131 14.25 -17.69 -3.05
N LYS A 132 15.27 -17.70 -3.93
CA LYS A 132 16.23 -16.60 -4.05
C LYS A 132 15.56 -15.29 -4.48
N ARG A 133 14.64 -15.35 -5.44
CA ARG A 133 13.89 -14.19 -5.91
C ARG A 133 12.86 -13.75 -4.89
N ALA A 134 12.23 -14.68 -4.17
CA ALA A 134 11.35 -14.35 -3.05
C ALA A 134 12.04 -13.54 -1.94
N TYR A 135 13.25 -13.94 -1.56
CA TYR A 135 14.08 -13.17 -0.63
C TYR A 135 14.41 -11.77 -1.18
N LYS A 136 14.88 -11.69 -2.44
CA LYS A 136 15.18 -10.39 -3.07
C LYS A 136 13.95 -9.48 -3.15
N THR A 137 12.79 -9.99 -3.55
CA THR A 137 11.53 -9.24 -3.59
C THR A 137 11.18 -8.69 -2.23
N GLY A 138 11.27 -9.52 -1.18
CA GLY A 138 11.07 -9.09 0.19
C GLY A 138 12.06 -8.03 0.64
N LEU A 139 13.34 -8.21 0.32
CA LEU A 139 14.39 -7.25 0.67
C LEU A 139 14.15 -5.89 -0.01
N TYR A 140 13.84 -5.89 -1.30
CA TYR A 140 13.50 -4.67 -2.03
C TYR A 140 12.22 -4.01 -1.50
N LEU A 141 11.23 -4.79 -1.07
CA LEU A 141 10.05 -4.22 -0.44
C LEU A 141 10.38 -3.55 0.91
N LEU A 142 11.18 -4.21 1.75
CA LEU A 142 11.48 -3.78 3.12
C LEU A 142 12.51 -2.65 3.21
N LEU A 143 13.35 -2.49 2.18
CA LEU A 143 14.34 -1.42 2.08
C LEU A 143 13.87 -0.27 1.18
N PHE A 144 12.64 -0.32 0.67
CA PHE A 144 12.04 0.77 -0.08
C PHE A 144 11.85 2.00 0.84
N PRO A 145 12.02 3.24 0.36
CA PRO A 145 12.15 4.39 1.25
C PRO A 145 10.87 4.66 2.06
N THR A 146 9.71 4.25 1.56
CA THR A 146 8.42 4.36 2.26
C THR A 146 8.03 3.10 3.05
N ALA A 147 8.90 2.09 3.15
CA ALA A 147 8.59 0.85 3.88
C ALA A 147 8.28 1.06 5.37
N TYR A 148 8.64 2.21 5.94
CA TYR A 148 8.27 2.60 7.30
C TYR A 148 6.74 2.63 7.52
N TYR A 149 5.93 2.84 6.48
CA TYR A 149 4.46 2.75 6.57
C TYR A 149 3.98 1.38 7.03
N PHE A 150 4.79 0.33 6.92
CA PHE A 150 4.44 -0.97 7.46
C PHE A 150 4.42 -1.02 8.99
N THR A 151 4.99 -0.01 9.66
CA THR A 151 5.03 0.15 11.12
C THR A 151 4.02 1.18 11.64
N MET A 152 3.61 2.12 10.80
CA MET A 152 2.66 3.18 11.15
C MET A 152 1.22 2.63 11.29
N MET A 153 0.34 3.36 11.99
CA MET A 153 -1.07 3.02 12.19
C MET A 153 -1.91 3.24 10.92
N TYR A 154 -1.55 2.52 9.87
CA TYR A 154 -1.92 2.79 8.49
C TYR A 154 -2.45 1.53 7.78
N THR A 155 -3.20 1.71 6.69
CA THR A 155 -3.81 0.61 5.93
C THR A 155 -2.84 -0.21 5.10
N GLU A 156 -1.62 0.28 4.85
CA GLU A 156 -0.65 -0.24 3.88
C GLU A 156 -0.33 -1.72 4.11
N SER A 157 -0.05 -2.08 5.37
CA SER A 157 0.23 -3.48 5.73
C SER A 157 -0.96 -4.40 5.53
N LEU A 158 -2.16 -3.94 5.90
CA LEU A 158 -3.40 -4.71 5.78
C LEU A 158 -3.76 -4.90 4.29
N PHE A 159 -3.71 -3.83 3.50
CA PHE A 159 -3.94 -3.87 2.07
C PHE A 159 -2.96 -4.82 1.36
N LEU A 160 -1.67 -4.74 1.70
CA LEU A 160 -0.65 -5.61 1.11
C LEU A 160 -0.89 -7.08 1.49
N LEU A 161 -1.16 -7.38 2.76
CA LEU A 161 -1.49 -8.74 3.23
C LEU A 161 -2.68 -9.31 2.46
N LEU A 162 -3.79 -8.57 2.39
CA LEU A 162 -5.00 -9.04 1.73
C LEU A 162 -4.75 -9.22 0.24
N SER A 163 -4.13 -8.26 -0.45
CA SER A 163 -3.79 -8.35 -1.87
C SER A 163 -2.94 -9.58 -2.18
N LEU A 164 -1.87 -9.81 -1.43
CA LEU A 164 -1.03 -11.01 -1.58
C LEU A 164 -1.81 -12.29 -1.31
N SER A 165 -2.70 -12.28 -0.31
CA SER A 165 -3.52 -13.43 0.05
C SER A 165 -4.56 -13.75 -1.03
N VAL A 166 -5.13 -12.73 -1.72
CA VAL A 166 -5.99 -12.94 -2.89
C VAL A 166 -5.23 -13.69 -3.98
N PHE A 167 -4.05 -13.22 -4.37
CA PHE A 167 -3.22 -13.89 -5.37
C PHE A 167 -2.81 -15.30 -4.91
N TYR A 168 -2.41 -15.46 -3.65
CA TYR A 168 -2.03 -16.76 -3.11
C TYR A 168 -3.20 -17.78 -3.12
N ALA A 169 -4.40 -17.35 -2.74
CA ALA A 169 -5.61 -18.18 -2.79
C ALA A 169 -5.99 -18.52 -4.22
N ALA A 170 -5.98 -17.55 -5.13
CA ALA A 170 -6.27 -17.73 -6.55
C ALA A 170 -5.26 -18.68 -7.23
N ARG A 171 -3.97 -18.60 -6.87
CA ARG A 171 -2.95 -19.55 -7.35
C ARG A 171 -3.15 -20.98 -6.89
N LYS A 172 -3.87 -21.19 -5.78
CA LYS A 172 -4.32 -22.49 -5.29
C LYS A 172 -5.74 -22.86 -5.76
N GLU A 173 -6.29 -22.08 -6.70
CA GLU A 173 -7.64 -22.25 -7.26
C GLU A 173 -8.75 -22.22 -6.20
N LYS A 174 -8.49 -21.58 -5.06
CA LYS A 174 -9.47 -21.35 -3.99
C LYS A 174 -10.24 -20.06 -4.28
N TRP A 175 -11.07 -20.08 -5.32
CA TRP A 175 -11.75 -18.89 -5.85
C TRP A 175 -12.68 -18.21 -4.83
N LEU A 176 -13.36 -18.97 -3.97
CA LEU A 176 -14.16 -18.40 -2.88
C LEU A 176 -13.31 -17.62 -1.88
N ALA A 177 -12.19 -18.19 -1.45
CA ALA A 177 -11.27 -17.50 -0.55
C ALA A 177 -10.68 -16.25 -1.21
N ALA A 178 -10.32 -16.31 -2.50
CA ALA A 178 -9.86 -15.15 -3.25
C ALA A 178 -10.93 -14.05 -3.33
N GLY A 179 -12.20 -14.42 -3.55
CA GLY A 179 -13.34 -13.53 -3.55
C GLY A 179 -13.57 -12.84 -2.20
N ILE A 180 -13.64 -13.61 -1.12
CA ILE A 180 -13.83 -13.08 0.25
C ILE A 180 -12.66 -12.17 0.64
N LEU A 181 -11.43 -12.58 0.39
CA LEU A 181 -10.25 -11.76 0.68
C LEU A 181 -10.28 -10.47 -0.15
N GLY A 182 -10.65 -10.53 -1.42
CA GLY A 182 -10.71 -9.36 -2.28
C GLY A 182 -11.88 -8.42 -1.96
N PHE A 183 -12.99 -8.92 -1.44
CA PHE A 183 -14.05 -8.09 -0.83
C PHE A 183 -13.48 -7.22 0.28
N PHE A 184 -12.75 -7.83 1.22
CA PHE A 184 -12.08 -7.10 2.29
C PHE A 184 -10.97 -6.19 1.77
N THR A 185 -10.20 -6.60 0.75
CA THR A 185 -9.19 -5.70 0.15
C THR A 185 -9.82 -4.42 -0.40
N SER A 186 -10.95 -4.51 -1.12
CA SER A 186 -11.67 -3.34 -1.63
C SER A 186 -12.21 -2.42 -0.52
N LEU A 187 -12.45 -2.96 0.68
CA LEU A 187 -12.84 -2.18 1.86
C LEU A 187 -11.65 -1.55 2.60
N THR A 188 -10.41 -1.81 2.20
CA THR A 188 -9.23 -1.13 2.78
C THR A 188 -8.84 0.12 2.02
N ARG A 189 -8.96 0.11 0.68
CA ARG A 189 -8.62 1.22 -0.22
C ARG A 189 -9.29 1.02 -1.59
N ILE A 190 -9.49 2.10 -2.33
CA ILE A 190 -10.04 2.07 -3.70
C ILE A 190 -9.23 1.17 -4.65
N GLN A 191 -7.91 1.06 -4.47
CA GLN A 191 -7.07 0.20 -5.31
C GLN A 191 -7.46 -1.29 -5.21
N GLY A 192 -8.17 -1.70 -4.16
CA GLY A 192 -8.57 -3.09 -3.97
C GLY A 192 -9.53 -3.60 -5.03
N VAL A 193 -10.41 -2.73 -5.57
CA VAL A 193 -11.33 -3.14 -6.65
C VAL A 193 -10.59 -3.51 -7.94
N LEU A 194 -9.40 -2.93 -8.16
CA LEU A 194 -8.56 -3.20 -9.32
C LEU A 194 -8.04 -4.64 -9.35
N LEU A 195 -8.11 -5.39 -8.24
CA LEU A 195 -7.76 -6.81 -8.19
C LEU A 195 -8.73 -7.70 -8.97
N PHE A 196 -9.93 -7.22 -9.30
CA PHE A 196 -10.92 -8.02 -10.03
C PHE A 196 -10.38 -8.51 -11.37
N ILE A 197 -9.83 -7.60 -12.18
CA ILE A 197 -9.30 -7.90 -13.52
C ILE A 197 -8.12 -8.89 -13.50
N PRO A 198 -7.02 -8.69 -12.74
CA PRO A 198 -5.90 -9.62 -12.72
C PRO A 198 -6.30 -11.01 -12.20
N ILE A 199 -7.21 -11.09 -11.22
CA ILE A 199 -7.69 -12.39 -10.71
C ILE A 199 -8.62 -13.07 -11.72
N LEU A 200 -9.43 -12.31 -12.45
CA LEU A 200 -10.21 -12.83 -13.57
C LEU A 200 -9.30 -13.37 -14.68
N ILE A 201 -8.22 -12.66 -15.04
CA ILE A 201 -7.21 -13.14 -15.99
C ILE A 201 -6.60 -14.46 -15.50
N MET A 202 -6.24 -14.54 -14.21
CA MET A 202 -5.70 -15.76 -13.61
C MET A 202 -6.71 -16.92 -13.69
N TYR A 203 -7.99 -16.67 -13.39
CA TYR A 203 -9.07 -17.64 -13.49
C TYR A 203 -9.24 -18.16 -14.91
N LEU A 204 -9.36 -17.27 -15.89
CA LEU A 204 -9.53 -17.64 -17.29
C LEU A 204 -8.36 -18.49 -17.80
N ARG A 205 -7.13 -18.17 -17.38
CA ARG A 205 -5.97 -19.01 -17.68
C ARG A 205 -6.09 -20.41 -17.06
N CYS A 206 -6.42 -20.52 -15.77
CA CYS A 206 -6.59 -21.81 -15.10
C CYS A 206 -7.74 -22.63 -15.71
N ALA A 207 -8.80 -21.98 -16.17
CA ALA A 207 -9.92 -22.62 -16.85
C ALA A 207 -9.61 -23.06 -18.30
N GLY A 208 -8.41 -22.77 -18.82
CA GLY A 208 -8.03 -23.09 -20.20
C GLY A 208 -8.82 -22.28 -21.24
N TYR A 209 -9.14 -21.03 -20.93
CA TYR A 209 -9.84 -20.12 -21.83
C TYR A 209 -8.99 -19.83 -23.08
N ASN A 210 -9.54 -20.09 -24.26
CA ASN A 210 -8.87 -19.80 -25.52
C ASN A 210 -9.37 -18.46 -26.09
N TYR A 211 -8.50 -17.45 -26.10
CA TYR A 211 -8.81 -16.12 -26.62
C TYR A 211 -9.15 -16.09 -28.12
N LYS A 212 -8.73 -17.10 -28.90
CA LYS A 212 -9.07 -17.21 -30.32
C LYS A 212 -10.49 -17.72 -30.58
N SER A 213 -11.16 -18.29 -29.58
CA SER A 213 -12.51 -18.84 -29.71
C SER A 213 -13.40 -18.47 -28.50
N PRO A 214 -13.71 -17.18 -28.31
CA PRO A 214 -14.34 -16.66 -27.10
C PRO A 214 -15.70 -17.30 -26.80
N PHE A 215 -16.58 -17.42 -27.79
CA PHE A 215 -17.92 -18.00 -27.62
C PHE A 215 -17.91 -19.45 -27.13
N SER A 216 -16.96 -20.27 -27.61
CA SER A 216 -16.78 -21.65 -27.16
C SER A 216 -16.18 -21.74 -25.75
N SER A 217 -15.36 -20.75 -25.38
CA SER A 217 -14.64 -20.70 -24.10
C SER A 217 -15.50 -20.11 -22.98
N LEU A 218 -16.50 -19.27 -23.29
CA LEU A 218 -17.48 -18.76 -22.33
C LEU A 218 -18.27 -19.89 -21.66
N LYS A 219 -18.56 -20.97 -22.41
CA LYS A 219 -19.21 -22.19 -21.85
C LYS A 219 -18.35 -22.91 -20.80
N LYS A 220 -17.05 -22.62 -20.72
CA LYS A 220 -16.12 -23.19 -19.73
C LYS A 220 -16.04 -22.38 -18.44
N ILE A 221 -16.67 -21.20 -18.39
CA ILE A 221 -16.77 -20.41 -17.17
C ILE A 221 -17.74 -21.12 -16.23
N LYS A 222 -17.18 -21.78 -15.21
CA LYS A 222 -17.95 -22.47 -14.17
C LYS A 222 -18.47 -21.49 -13.14
N ALA A 223 -19.52 -21.89 -12.41
CA ALA A 223 -20.04 -21.16 -11.25
C ALA A 223 -18.96 -20.82 -10.19
N SER A 224 -17.83 -21.53 -10.19
CA SER A 224 -16.65 -21.22 -9.36
C SER A 224 -16.05 -19.84 -9.58
N SER A 225 -16.38 -19.11 -10.66
CA SER A 225 -15.99 -17.71 -10.83
C SER A 225 -16.92 -16.71 -10.16
N LEU A 226 -18.16 -17.08 -9.80
CA LEU A 226 -19.10 -16.17 -9.17
C LEU A 226 -18.54 -15.50 -7.91
N PRO A 227 -17.78 -16.19 -7.03
CA PRO A 227 -17.17 -15.54 -5.88
C PRO A 227 -16.20 -14.40 -6.23
N LEU A 228 -15.66 -14.32 -7.45
CA LEU A 228 -14.80 -13.20 -7.85
C LEU A 228 -15.56 -11.87 -7.92
N LEU A 229 -16.89 -11.90 -8.07
CA LEU A 229 -17.74 -10.71 -7.99
C LEU A 229 -17.77 -10.11 -6.59
N LEU A 230 -17.33 -10.85 -5.55
CA LEU A 230 -17.16 -10.30 -4.21
C LEU A 230 -16.10 -9.18 -4.17
N ILE A 231 -15.13 -9.19 -5.08
CA ILE A 231 -14.08 -8.15 -5.14
C ILE A 231 -14.69 -6.76 -5.40
N PRO A 232 -15.43 -6.52 -6.51
CA PRO A 232 -16.13 -5.24 -6.69
C PRO A 232 -17.29 -5.06 -5.70
N ALA A 233 -17.92 -6.13 -5.21
CA ALA A 233 -18.98 -6.01 -4.21
C ALA A 233 -18.50 -5.35 -2.89
N GLY A 234 -17.22 -5.49 -2.52
CA GLY A 234 -16.66 -4.80 -1.35
C GLY A 234 -16.70 -3.28 -1.53
N PHE A 235 -16.27 -2.77 -2.68
CA PHE A 235 -16.36 -1.34 -2.98
C PHE A 235 -17.81 -0.86 -3.07
N LEU A 236 -18.67 -1.63 -3.75
CA LEU A 236 -20.09 -1.30 -3.87
C LEU A 236 -20.83 -1.31 -2.51
N ALA A 237 -20.43 -2.19 -1.59
CA ALA A 237 -21.00 -2.22 -0.24
C ALA A 237 -20.69 -0.93 0.53
N PHE A 238 -19.47 -0.38 0.36
CA PHE A 238 -19.13 0.91 0.97
C PHE A 238 -19.88 2.07 0.32
N MET A 239 -19.98 2.09 -1.02
CA MET A 239 -20.82 3.09 -1.71
C MET A 239 -22.29 3.02 -1.30
N LEU A 240 -22.82 1.82 -1.08
CA LEU A 240 -24.20 1.63 -0.61
C LEU A 240 -24.36 2.13 0.83
N TYR A 241 -23.37 1.87 1.70
CA TYR A 241 -23.34 2.44 3.04
C TYR A 241 -23.37 3.97 3.00
N ASP A 242 -22.56 4.58 2.13
CA ASP A 242 -22.52 6.03 1.94
C ASP A 242 -23.87 6.59 1.45
N LEU A 243 -24.50 5.91 0.50
CA LEU A 243 -25.81 6.28 -0.02
C LEU A 243 -26.90 6.22 1.05
N VAL A 244 -26.95 5.13 1.81
CA VAL A 244 -27.99 4.91 2.83
C VAL A 244 -27.79 5.84 4.03
N THR A 245 -26.55 6.12 4.41
CA THR A 245 -26.23 6.89 5.63
C THR A 245 -26.19 8.40 5.38
N PHE A 246 -25.66 8.83 4.23
CA PHE A 246 -25.40 10.24 3.92
C PHE A 246 -26.18 10.76 2.70
N GLY A 247 -26.94 9.89 2.01
CA GLY A 247 -27.69 10.28 0.81
C GLY A 247 -26.81 10.47 -0.44
N ASP A 248 -25.53 10.12 -0.39
CA ASP A 248 -24.58 10.33 -1.49
C ASP A 248 -23.59 9.16 -1.63
N ALA A 249 -23.82 8.31 -2.64
CA ALA A 249 -22.99 7.13 -2.93
C ALA A 249 -21.52 7.48 -3.29
N PHE A 250 -21.23 8.74 -3.62
CA PHE A 250 -19.93 9.20 -4.08
C PHE A 250 -19.27 10.19 -3.13
N ILE A 251 -19.78 10.33 -1.90
CA ILE A 251 -19.26 11.27 -0.89
C ILE A 251 -17.76 11.10 -0.65
N GLN A 252 -17.25 9.86 -0.66
CA GLN A 252 -15.82 9.56 -0.56
C GLN A 252 -14.99 10.17 -1.69
N LEU A 253 -15.48 10.18 -2.94
CA LEU A 253 -14.76 10.76 -4.09
C LEU A 253 -14.80 12.29 -4.04
N LYS A 254 -15.92 12.86 -3.58
CA LYS A 254 -16.05 14.31 -3.37
C LYS A 254 -15.16 14.79 -2.24
N SER A 255 -15.12 14.08 -1.11
CA SER A 255 -14.20 14.36 0.00
C SER A 255 -12.74 14.26 -0.44
N ALA A 256 -12.40 13.29 -1.30
CA ALA A 256 -11.07 13.18 -1.90
C ALA A 256 -10.65 14.43 -2.70
N SER A 257 -11.61 15.07 -3.39
CA SER A 257 -11.35 16.24 -4.24
C SER A 257 -10.91 17.48 -3.46
N VAL A 258 -11.26 17.58 -2.17
CA VAL A 258 -10.75 18.63 -1.27
C VAL A 258 -9.23 18.53 -1.12
N PHE A 259 -8.67 17.33 -1.15
CA PHE A 259 -7.23 17.11 -1.19
C PHE A 259 -6.63 17.28 -2.59
N GLY A 260 -7.32 18.01 -3.46
CA GLY A 260 -6.99 18.17 -4.86
C GLY A 260 -7.15 16.89 -5.67
N ARG A 261 -7.72 15.78 -5.17
CA ARG A 261 -7.78 14.52 -5.94
C ARG A 261 -9.00 14.47 -6.85
N HIS A 262 -8.77 14.64 -8.14
CA HIS A 262 -9.78 14.49 -9.19
C HIS A 262 -9.14 13.82 -10.40
N LEU A 263 -9.97 13.31 -11.31
CA LEU A 263 -9.47 12.68 -12.53
C LEU A 263 -8.90 13.74 -13.47
N THR A 264 -7.66 13.54 -13.89
CA THR A 264 -6.96 14.36 -14.87
C THR A 264 -6.34 13.49 -15.96
N PRO A 265 -5.97 14.06 -17.12
CA PRO A 265 -5.17 13.33 -18.10
C PRO A 265 -3.87 12.80 -17.49
N PRO A 266 -3.33 11.67 -17.97
CA PRO A 266 -2.22 10.97 -17.31
C PRO A 266 -0.88 11.72 -17.36
N TRP A 267 -0.77 12.77 -18.17
CA TRP A 267 0.40 13.64 -18.23
C TRP A 267 0.35 14.82 -17.24
N GLU A 268 -0.81 15.12 -16.66
CA GLU A 268 -1.01 16.30 -15.81
C GLU A 268 -0.08 16.30 -14.60
N GLY A 269 0.07 15.16 -13.93
CA GLY A 269 0.98 15.05 -12.79
C GLY A 269 2.45 15.34 -13.15
N PHE A 270 2.88 15.02 -14.37
CA PHE A 270 4.23 15.36 -14.85
C PHE A 270 4.37 16.85 -15.12
N VAL A 271 3.37 17.46 -15.74
CA VAL A 271 3.32 18.91 -15.98
C VAL A 271 3.33 19.65 -14.64
N HIS A 272 2.50 19.23 -13.69
CA HIS A 272 2.47 19.78 -12.34
C HIS A 272 3.84 19.68 -11.65
N ALA A 273 4.53 18.54 -11.77
CA ALA A 273 5.86 18.38 -11.19
C ALA A 273 6.91 19.29 -11.83
N ILE A 274 6.90 19.43 -13.16
CA ILE A 274 7.83 20.30 -13.88
C ILE A 274 7.56 21.78 -13.55
N ASN A 275 6.29 22.20 -13.59
CA ASN A 275 5.91 23.56 -13.25
C ASN A 275 6.25 23.89 -11.78
N GLY A 276 6.02 22.96 -10.85
CA GLY A 276 6.40 23.13 -9.45
C GLY A 276 7.89 23.39 -9.27
N MET A 277 8.75 22.69 -10.02
CA MET A 277 10.21 22.91 -9.99
C MET A 277 10.66 24.24 -10.62
N ILE A 278 9.89 24.76 -11.58
CA ILE A 278 10.19 26.04 -12.24
C ILE A 278 9.76 27.22 -11.36
N ILE A 279 8.59 27.10 -10.72
CA ILE A 279 7.98 28.16 -9.91
C ILE A 279 8.73 28.34 -8.58
N ASP A 280 9.10 27.23 -7.91
CA ASP A 280 9.83 27.25 -6.65
C ASP A 280 11.11 26.42 -6.75
N THR A 281 12.25 27.11 -6.73
CA THR A 281 13.58 26.52 -6.87
C THR A 281 14.26 26.21 -5.54
N THR A 282 13.53 26.28 -4.41
CA THR A 282 14.06 25.83 -3.12
C THR A 282 14.51 24.37 -3.20
N LEU A 283 15.61 24.05 -2.52
CA LEU A 283 16.19 22.70 -2.56
C LEU A 283 15.18 21.63 -2.11
N ILE A 284 14.32 21.97 -1.15
CA ILE A 284 13.30 21.06 -0.60
C ILE A 284 12.25 20.74 -1.65
N ASN A 285 11.66 21.76 -2.27
CA ASN A 285 10.65 21.59 -3.30
C ASN A 285 11.21 20.83 -4.53
N LEU A 286 12.39 21.22 -5.00
CA LEU A 286 13.09 20.52 -6.08
C LEU A 286 13.33 19.04 -5.73
N SER A 287 13.86 18.75 -4.55
CA SER A 287 14.13 17.37 -4.10
C SER A 287 12.84 16.54 -4.06
N TYR A 288 11.73 17.13 -3.60
CA TYR A 288 10.45 16.45 -3.51
C TYR A 288 9.87 16.10 -4.89
N HIS A 289 9.88 17.05 -5.83
CA HIS A 289 9.41 16.81 -7.20
C HIS A 289 10.32 15.85 -7.96
N ILE A 290 11.65 16.01 -7.86
CA ILE A 290 12.64 15.11 -8.48
C ILE A 290 12.45 13.68 -7.96
N TYR A 291 12.30 13.51 -6.64
CA TYR A 291 12.07 12.19 -6.05
C TYR A 291 10.79 11.54 -6.56
N ASN A 292 9.64 12.23 -6.54
CA ASN A 292 8.39 11.66 -7.00
C ASN A 292 8.41 11.37 -8.52
N LEU A 293 9.04 12.22 -9.33
CA LEU A 293 9.24 12.00 -10.75
C LEU A 293 10.13 10.78 -11.02
N PHE A 294 11.26 10.69 -10.32
CA PHE A 294 12.18 9.55 -10.41
C PHE A 294 11.49 8.23 -10.08
N ILE A 295 10.73 8.19 -8.98
CA ILE A 295 9.96 7.00 -8.61
C ILE A 295 8.91 6.68 -9.68
N THR A 296 8.15 7.66 -10.13
CA THR A 296 7.10 7.46 -11.14
C THR A 296 7.68 6.88 -12.43
N VAL A 297 8.72 7.51 -12.99
CA VAL A 297 9.37 7.06 -14.23
C VAL A 297 10.01 5.68 -14.05
N SER A 298 10.67 5.43 -12.92
CA SER A 298 11.27 4.12 -12.61
C SER A 298 10.22 3.01 -12.54
N PHE A 299 9.08 3.27 -11.91
CA PHE A 299 7.99 2.29 -11.84
C PHE A 299 7.25 2.13 -13.19
N ILE A 300 7.17 3.16 -14.04
CA ILE A 300 6.67 2.98 -15.41
C ILE A 300 7.62 2.07 -16.21
N ALA A 301 8.92 2.30 -16.13
CA ALA A 301 9.91 1.47 -16.80
C ALA A 301 9.88 0.00 -16.31
N LEU A 302 9.66 -0.22 -15.01
CA LEU A 302 9.53 -1.56 -14.43
C LEU A 302 8.29 -2.33 -14.90
N ILE A 303 7.24 -1.68 -15.41
CA ILE A 303 6.10 -2.37 -16.04
C ILE A 303 6.56 -3.20 -17.24
N TRP A 304 7.51 -2.68 -18.03
CA TRP A 304 8.07 -3.44 -19.15
C TRP A 304 8.80 -4.70 -18.68
N VAL A 305 9.58 -4.60 -17.60
CA VAL A 305 10.25 -5.76 -16.99
C VAL A 305 9.21 -6.76 -16.47
N SER A 306 8.16 -6.27 -15.81
CA SER A 306 7.03 -7.10 -15.35
C SER A 306 6.38 -7.84 -16.51
N TYR A 307 6.08 -7.14 -17.61
CA TYR A 307 5.49 -7.73 -18.81
C TYR A 307 6.34 -8.85 -19.41
N LYS A 308 7.66 -8.66 -19.44
CA LYS A 308 8.60 -9.65 -20.02
C LYS A 308 8.93 -10.82 -19.10
N ARG A 309 8.83 -10.64 -17.77
CA ARG A 309 9.39 -11.60 -16.80
C ARG A 309 8.37 -12.21 -15.85
N LEU A 310 7.20 -11.58 -15.68
CA LEU A 310 6.12 -12.07 -14.83
C LEU A 310 4.93 -12.52 -15.69
N ARG A 311 4.03 -13.28 -15.07
CA ARG A 311 2.78 -13.67 -15.71
C ARG A 311 1.83 -12.47 -15.86
N HIS A 312 0.99 -12.51 -16.89
CA HIS A 312 0.14 -11.39 -17.30
C HIS A 312 -0.77 -10.85 -16.17
N GLU A 313 -1.26 -11.70 -15.26
CA GLU A 313 -2.07 -11.24 -14.13
C GLU A 313 -1.32 -10.31 -13.16
N TYR A 314 -0.02 -10.53 -12.95
CA TYR A 314 0.79 -9.67 -12.08
C TYR A 314 1.04 -8.32 -12.75
N THR A 315 1.35 -8.34 -14.05
CA THR A 315 1.52 -7.13 -14.86
C THR A 315 0.21 -6.36 -15.01
N ALA A 316 -0.93 -7.03 -15.14
CA ALA A 316 -2.24 -6.38 -15.19
C ALA A 316 -2.56 -5.65 -13.89
N TYR A 317 -2.31 -6.27 -12.73
CA TYR A 317 -2.49 -5.59 -11.44
C TYR A 317 -1.60 -4.36 -11.31
N TYR A 318 -0.33 -4.51 -11.67
CA TYR A 318 0.63 -3.41 -11.66
C TYR A 318 0.19 -2.27 -12.60
N LEU A 319 -0.09 -2.58 -13.86
CA LEU A 319 -0.49 -1.60 -14.86
C LEU A 319 -1.77 -0.87 -14.48
N LEU A 320 -2.80 -1.57 -14.00
CA LEU A 320 -4.06 -0.95 -13.60
C LEU A 320 -3.87 -0.02 -12.40
N THR A 321 -3.06 -0.43 -11.42
CA THR A 321 -2.77 0.41 -10.25
C THR A 321 -1.96 1.64 -10.65
N MET A 322 -0.93 1.46 -11.48
CA MET A 322 -0.13 2.58 -11.98
C MET A 322 -1.00 3.55 -12.81
N ALA A 323 -1.84 3.03 -13.71
CA ALA A 323 -2.75 3.83 -14.50
C ALA A 323 -3.68 4.64 -13.57
N ALA A 324 -4.35 4.00 -12.61
CA ALA A 324 -5.23 4.69 -11.68
C ALA A 324 -4.55 5.84 -10.92
N LEU A 325 -3.25 5.72 -10.62
CA LEU A 325 -2.47 6.78 -9.96
C LEU A 325 -2.04 7.90 -10.93
N LEU A 326 -1.76 7.58 -12.20
CA LEU A 326 -1.36 8.57 -13.20
C LEU A 326 -2.51 9.49 -13.62
N PHE A 327 -3.76 9.02 -13.55
CA PHE A 327 -4.94 9.86 -13.77
C PHE A 327 -5.26 10.81 -12.60
N GLY A 328 -4.28 11.07 -11.72
CA GLY A 328 -4.36 12.07 -10.66
C GLY A 328 -3.61 13.37 -11.04
N PRO A 329 -3.91 14.49 -10.37
CA PRO A 329 -3.42 15.82 -10.76
C PRO A 329 -1.97 16.08 -10.38
N ASN A 330 -1.38 15.26 -9.51
CA ASN A 330 0.01 15.37 -9.09
C ASN A 330 0.62 13.99 -8.82
N LEU A 331 1.95 13.95 -8.74
CA LEU A 331 2.72 12.72 -8.46
C LEU A 331 3.00 12.54 -6.96
N PHE A 332 2.30 13.25 -6.09
CA PHE A 332 2.63 13.28 -4.66
C PHE A 332 2.32 11.95 -3.99
N GLY A 333 3.27 11.48 -3.17
CA GLY A 333 3.13 10.22 -2.47
C GLY A 333 3.18 8.98 -3.37
N MET A 334 3.64 9.10 -4.63
CA MET A 334 3.74 7.97 -5.56
C MET A 334 4.49 6.78 -4.95
N SER A 335 5.59 7.04 -4.25
CA SER A 335 6.33 6.00 -3.52
C SER A 335 5.50 5.27 -2.45
N ARG A 336 4.61 5.96 -1.73
CA ARG A 336 3.72 5.33 -0.75
C ARG A 336 2.69 4.44 -1.44
N TYR A 337 2.07 4.89 -2.54
CA TYR A 337 1.10 4.08 -3.26
C TYR A 337 1.73 2.87 -3.95
N MET A 338 2.93 3.03 -4.51
CA MET A 338 3.64 1.95 -5.18
C MET A 338 4.25 0.92 -4.22
N LEU A 339 4.45 1.26 -2.94
CA LEU A 339 4.95 0.35 -1.91
C LEU A 339 4.11 -0.94 -1.82
N VAL A 340 2.79 -0.86 -1.99
CA VAL A 340 1.90 -2.02 -1.86
C VAL A 340 1.67 -2.77 -3.18
N VAL A 341 2.29 -2.31 -4.27
CA VAL A 341 2.21 -2.94 -5.60
C VAL A 341 3.31 -4.00 -5.72
N PHE A 342 3.13 -5.11 -5.01
CA PHE A 342 4.14 -6.18 -4.91
C PHE A 342 4.70 -6.72 -6.25
N PRO A 343 3.97 -6.73 -7.41
CA PRO A 343 4.55 -7.15 -8.68
C PRO A 343 5.74 -6.30 -9.13
N ALA A 344 5.79 -5.01 -8.76
CA ALA A 344 6.92 -4.16 -9.10
C ALA A 344 8.23 -4.69 -8.48
N PHE A 345 8.17 -5.09 -7.21
CA PHE A 345 9.28 -5.69 -6.48
C PHE A 345 9.59 -7.13 -6.94
N MET A 346 8.58 -7.86 -7.41
CA MET A 346 8.80 -9.13 -8.11
C MET A 346 9.59 -8.91 -9.40
N ALA A 347 9.18 -7.96 -10.23
CA ALA A 347 9.85 -7.63 -11.49
C ALA A 347 11.30 -7.21 -11.25
N LEU A 348 11.54 -6.34 -10.26
CA LEU A 348 12.88 -5.91 -9.86
C LEU A 348 13.78 -7.10 -9.46
N SER A 349 13.23 -8.11 -8.78
CA SER A 349 13.98 -9.32 -8.38
C SER A 349 14.45 -10.20 -9.55
N THR A 350 13.84 -10.05 -10.73
CA THR A 350 14.18 -10.82 -11.93
C THR A 350 15.33 -10.22 -12.74
N ILE A 351 15.82 -9.03 -12.36
CA ILE A 351 16.95 -8.38 -13.01
C ILE A 351 18.25 -9.09 -12.59
N GLU A 352 18.93 -9.71 -13.55
CA GLU A 352 20.12 -10.54 -13.32
C GLU A 352 21.43 -9.90 -13.83
N ASN A 353 21.35 -8.77 -14.52
CA ASN A 353 22.55 -8.05 -14.98
C ASN A 353 23.38 -7.58 -13.78
N LYS A 354 24.65 -8.00 -13.70
CA LYS A 354 25.54 -7.71 -12.56
C LYS A 354 25.73 -6.20 -12.32
N LYS A 355 25.99 -5.42 -13.37
CA LYS A 355 26.18 -3.96 -13.26
C LYS A 355 24.91 -3.28 -12.74
N LEU A 356 23.77 -3.64 -13.32
CA LEU A 356 22.47 -3.11 -12.89
C LEU A 356 22.12 -3.55 -11.46
N SER A 357 22.47 -4.77 -11.07
CA SER A 357 22.27 -5.27 -9.71
C SER A 357 23.06 -4.46 -8.68
N TYR A 358 24.31 -4.10 -8.97
CA TYR A 358 25.10 -3.22 -8.10
C TYR A 358 24.50 -1.81 -8.02
N GLY A 359 24.05 -1.27 -9.16
CA GLY A 359 23.34 0.02 -9.19
C GLY A 359 22.06 0.00 -8.34
N ILE A 360 21.27 -1.08 -8.43
CA ILE A 360 20.09 -1.27 -7.57
C ILE A 360 20.52 -1.34 -6.09
N MET A 361 21.56 -2.09 -5.74
CA MET A 361 22.01 -2.16 -4.34
C MET A 361 22.45 -0.79 -3.80
N ALA A 362 23.20 -0.01 -4.59
CA ALA A 362 23.59 1.35 -4.21
C ALA A 362 22.38 2.27 -4.04
N LEU A 363 21.41 2.21 -4.96
CA LEU A 363 20.16 2.95 -4.86
C LEU A 363 19.39 2.60 -3.58
N TYR A 364 19.33 1.32 -3.23
CA TYR A 364 18.66 0.87 -2.01
C TYR A 364 19.39 1.28 -0.73
N ALA A 365 20.70 1.45 -0.75
CA ALA A 365 21.43 2.05 0.38
C ALA A 365 21.00 3.50 0.60
N ILE A 366 20.83 4.27 -0.49
CA ILE A 366 20.28 5.64 -0.44
C ILE A 366 18.82 5.61 0.05
N PHE A 367 18.02 4.64 -0.38
CA PHE A 367 16.63 4.50 0.07
C PHE A 367 16.49 4.26 1.57
N VAL A 368 17.44 3.57 2.20
CA VAL A 368 17.46 3.43 3.67
C VAL A 368 17.71 4.76 4.36
N LEU A 369 18.61 5.59 3.83
CA LEU A 369 18.83 6.96 4.34
C LEU A 369 17.58 7.84 4.14
N LEU A 370 16.93 7.75 2.97
CA LEU A 370 15.67 8.43 2.71
C LEU A 370 14.55 7.96 3.64
N MET A 371 14.49 6.66 3.94
CA MET A 371 13.54 6.12 4.92
C MET A 371 13.75 6.75 6.30
N ALA A 372 15.00 6.90 6.73
CA ALA A 372 15.31 7.58 7.99
C ALA A 372 14.79 9.03 7.98
N GLY A 373 15.06 9.77 6.89
CA GLY A 373 14.57 11.13 6.70
C GLY A 373 13.04 11.22 6.67
N PHE A 374 12.35 10.27 6.03
CA PHE A 374 10.90 10.23 6.03
C PHE A 374 10.30 9.87 7.39
N VAL A 375 10.93 8.98 8.17
CA VAL A 375 10.51 8.74 9.55
C VAL A 375 10.68 10.00 10.38
N MET A 376 11.80 10.72 10.22
CA MET A 376 12.00 12.02 10.87
C MET A 376 10.89 12.99 10.51
N LEU A 377 10.65 13.23 9.22
CA LEU A 377 9.59 14.13 8.76
C LEU A 377 8.21 13.69 9.25
N HIS A 378 7.91 12.38 9.23
CA HIS A 378 6.62 11.87 9.67
C HIS A 378 6.36 12.15 11.15
N VAL A 379 7.39 12.07 11.98
CA VAL A 379 7.30 12.32 13.42
C VAL A 379 7.35 13.81 13.74
N THR A 380 8.09 14.62 12.98
CA THR A 380 8.32 16.04 13.33
C THR A 380 7.38 17.04 12.63
N GLN A 381 6.71 16.68 11.53
CA GLN A 381 5.87 17.63 10.79
C GLN A 381 4.61 18.06 11.54
N ARG A 382 4.29 19.35 11.38
CA ARG A 382 3.13 20.04 11.95
C ARG A 382 1.87 19.69 11.15
N ILE A 383 0.82 19.20 11.80
CA ILE A 383 -0.55 19.25 11.24
C ILE A 383 -1.10 20.64 11.52
N SER A 384 -0.75 21.60 10.67
CA SER A 384 -1.28 22.97 10.70
C SER A 384 -2.69 22.98 10.12
N SER A 385 -3.69 22.51 10.86
CA SER A 385 -5.04 22.18 10.36
C SER A 385 -5.09 20.87 9.56
N PRO A 386 -6.10 20.01 9.77
CA PRO A 386 -6.24 18.72 9.07
C PRO A 386 -6.27 18.78 7.53
N PHE A 387 -6.36 19.97 6.92
CA PHE A 387 -6.54 20.11 5.47
C PHE A 387 -5.61 21.10 4.78
N PHE A 388 -4.87 21.91 5.53
CA PHE A 388 -3.81 22.70 4.96
C PHE A 388 -2.50 22.10 5.42
N TYR A 389 -1.85 21.37 4.50
CA TYR A 389 -0.42 21.53 4.38
C TYR A 389 -0.21 23.05 4.30
N THR A 390 0.10 23.75 5.39
CA THR A 390 0.86 24.97 5.17
C THR A 390 2.14 24.44 4.54
N PRO A 391 2.49 24.84 3.32
CA PRO A 391 3.84 24.65 2.86
C PRO A 391 4.69 25.63 3.69
N LEU A 392 4.88 25.33 4.97
CA LEU A 392 6.23 25.32 5.45
C LEU A 392 6.73 23.97 4.96
N PHE A 393 7.74 24.01 4.10
CA PHE A 393 8.37 22.92 3.34
C PHE A 393 7.90 22.80 1.89
#